data_AF-A0A7X4WEN4-F1
#
_entry.id   AF-A0A7X4WEN4-F1
#
_cell.length_a   1.000
_cell.length_b   1.000
_cell.length_c   1.000
_cell.angle_alpha   90.00
_cell.angle_beta   90.00
_cell.angle_gamma   90.00
#
_symmetry.space_group_name_H-M   'P 1'
#
loop_
_entity.id
_entity.type
_entity.pdbx_description
1 polymer ?
#
loop_
_entity_poly.entity_id
_entity_poly.type
_entity_poly.pdbx_seq_one_letter_code
_entity_poly.pdbx_strand_id
1 'polypeptide(L)'
;DKETIGKAARHVDKNLKIVKRRSNLYSNLSNYHKVTSVGINVLYPDFEEFVDEHIVQRASFKNFILSTNKLKSDIDDSAEIAIVSPVLKEGRYKWKGIYKEKPISFDMHDAEFKEQVLLEQIGFKNGSAIKCVLRIARELDEIGEVKTTGYSVVTVVEVTDGAETTLTAQGRRYMHTKRLQDSQGDLFA
;
A
#
# COMPACT_ATOMS: atom_id res chain seq x y z
N ASP A 1 12.11 23.65 26.12
CA ASP A 1 10.81 23.15 26.61
C ASP A 1 10.65 21.67 26.23
N LYS A 2 10.57 20.77 27.23
CA LYS A 2 10.65 19.31 27.01
C LYS A 2 9.46 18.77 26.20
N GLU A 3 8.31 19.43 26.31
CA GLU A 3 7.09 19.05 25.60
C GLU A 3 7.20 19.29 24.08
N THR A 4 7.77 20.42 23.67
CA THR A 4 8.00 20.76 22.25
C THR A 4 9.00 19.82 21.59
N ILE A 5 10.06 19.43 22.31
CA ILE A 5 11.04 18.44 21.83
C ILE A 5 10.38 17.06 21.67
N GLY A 6 9.55 16.65 22.63
CA GLY A 6 8.79 15.40 22.54
C GLY A 6 7.81 15.35 21.36
N LYS A 7 7.14 16.47 21.05
CA LYS A 7 6.26 16.59 19.88
C LYS A 7 7.05 16.54 18.57
N ALA A 8 8.18 17.22 18.49
CA ALA A 8 9.06 17.19 17.32
C ALA A 8 9.63 15.79 17.06
N ALA A 9 10.13 15.10 18.09
CA ALA A 9 10.67 13.74 17.99
C ALA A 9 9.63 12.75 17.43
N ARG A 10 8.38 12.83 17.91
CA ARG A 10 7.28 12.00 17.39
C ARG A 10 6.96 12.27 15.92
N HIS A 11 7.17 13.49 15.45
CA HIS A 11 6.96 13.82 14.04
C HIS A 11 8.08 13.27 13.16
N VAL A 12 9.32 13.35 13.64
CA VAL A 12 10.52 12.77 13.00
C VAL A 12 10.40 11.25 12.92
N ASP A 13 9.94 10.58 13.97
CA ASP A 13 9.74 9.12 13.99
C ASP A 13 8.62 8.64 13.07
N LYS A 14 7.73 9.52 12.60
CA LYS A 14 6.71 9.20 11.59
C LYS A 14 7.22 9.37 10.16
N ASN A 15 8.38 9.97 9.97
CA ASN A 15 8.95 10.18 8.64
C ASN A 15 9.51 8.85 8.09
N LEU A 16 8.87 8.32 7.06
CA LEU A 16 9.21 7.03 6.45
C LEU A 16 10.66 6.95 5.97
N LYS A 17 11.25 8.05 5.49
CA LYS A 17 12.67 8.10 5.08
C LYS A 17 13.59 7.90 6.27
N ILE A 18 13.28 8.54 7.39
CA ILE A 18 14.09 8.44 8.61
C ILE A 18 13.98 7.04 9.19
N VAL A 19 12.76 6.49 9.28
CA VAL A 19 12.53 5.13 9.75
C VAL A 19 13.27 4.12 8.86
N LYS A 20 13.18 4.25 7.53
CA LYS A 20 13.84 3.36 6.60
C LYS A 20 15.36 3.43 6.68
N ARG A 21 15.94 4.64 6.73
CA ARG A 21 17.39 4.83 6.88
C ARG A 21 17.91 4.27 8.19
N ARG A 22 17.18 4.51 9.30
CA ARG A 22 17.50 3.94 10.61
C ARG A 22 17.48 2.41 10.54
N SER A 23 16.44 1.83 9.95
CA SER A 23 16.36 0.38 9.74
C SER A 23 17.53 -0.15 8.91
N ASN A 24 17.88 0.49 7.80
CA ASN A 24 18.98 0.05 6.95
C ASN A 24 20.33 0.11 7.67
N LEU A 25 20.58 1.18 8.44
CA LEU A 25 21.78 1.32 9.26
C LEU A 25 21.92 0.14 10.23
N TYR A 26 20.89 -0.12 11.05
CA TYR A 26 20.96 -1.21 12.03
C TYR A 26 20.92 -2.60 11.40
N SER A 27 20.30 -2.78 10.24
CA SER A 27 20.40 -4.02 9.45
C SER A 27 21.85 -4.29 9.03
N ASN A 28 22.52 -3.27 8.48
CA ASN A 28 23.92 -3.38 8.04
C ASN A 28 24.86 -3.68 9.23
N LEU A 29 24.69 -2.96 10.34
CA LEU A 29 25.50 -3.18 11.55
C LEU A 29 25.22 -4.54 12.21
N SER A 30 23.99 -5.04 12.13
CA SER A 30 23.65 -6.39 12.61
C SER A 30 24.36 -7.47 11.81
N ASN A 31 24.54 -7.28 10.50
CA ASN A 31 25.27 -8.22 9.65
C ASN A 31 26.80 -8.16 9.85
N TYR A 32 27.31 -7.08 10.44
CA TYR A 32 28.74 -6.91 10.73
C TYR A 32 29.06 -7.21 12.20
N HIS A 33 29.52 -8.43 12.48
CA HIS A 33 29.73 -8.95 13.84
C HIS A 33 30.75 -8.17 14.68
N LYS A 34 31.67 -7.42 14.06
CA LYS A 34 32.71 -6.66 14.76
C LYS A 34 32.17 -5.41 15.48
N VAL A 35 30.97 -4.95 15.14
CA VAL A 35 30.32 -3.81 15.82
C VAL A 35 29.48 -4.32 17.00
N THR A 36 29.83 -3.86 18.20
CA THR A 36 29.20 -4.24 19.47
C THR A 36 28.25 -3.19 20.03
N SER A 37 28.40 -1.92 19.63
CA SER A 37 27.53 -0.81 20.00
C SER A 37 27.64 0.35 19.00
N VAL A 38 26.68 1.27 19.07
CA VAL A 38 26.71 2.57 18.38
C VAL A 38 26.50 3.66 19.42
N GLY A 39 27.42 4.60 19.52
CA GLY A 39 27.27 5.81 20.31
C GLY A 39 26.77 6.98 19.46
N ILE A 40 25.88 7.80 20.02
CA ILE A 40 25.37 9.01 19.40
C ILE A 40 25.53 10.15 20.39
N ASN A 41 26.32 11.16 20.03
CA ASN A 41 26.50 12.37 20.82
C ASN A 41 26.07 13.60 20.01
N VAL A 42 25.48 14.58 20.68
CA VAL A 42 25.17 15.89 20.13
C VAL A 42 26.29 16.84 20.55
N LEU A 43 26.97 17.42 19.57
CA LEU A 43 28.09 18.33 19.82
C LEU A 43 27.68 19.78 19.52
N TYR A 44 28.27 20.72 20.25
CA TYR A 44 28.28 22.13 19.89
C TYR A 44 29.16 22.38 18.64
N PRO A 45 29.06 23.55 17.98
CA PRO A 45 29.92 23.87 16.83
C PRO A 45 31.43 23.88 17.12
N ASP A 46 31.81 24.05 18.39
CA ASP A 46 33.19 23.95 18.89
C ASP A 46 33.59 22.50 19.24
N PHE A 47 32.74 21.53 18.94
CA PHE A 47 32.89 20.09 19.20
C PHE A 47 32.82 19.68 20.68
N GLU A 48 32.42 20.57 21.57
CA GLU A 48 32.14 20.23 22.96
C GLU A 48 30.83 19.42 23.08
N GLU A 49 30.78 18.48 24.04
CA GLU A 49 29.62 17.62 24.24
C GLU A 49 28.44 18.41 24.82
N PHE A 50 27.28 18.35 24.17
CA PHE A 50 26.06 18.98 24.66
C PHE A 50 25.38 18.12 25.74
N VAL A 51 25.43 16.80 25.58
CA VAL A 51 24.80 15.79 26.45
C VAL A 51 25.64 14.51 26.45
N ASP A 52 25.46 13.69 27.48
CA ASP A 52 26.07 12.37 27.55
C ASP A 52 25.76 11.53 26.30
N GLU A 53 26.76 10.76 25.85
CA GLU A 53 26.63 9.88 24.69
C GLU A 53 25.51 8.84 24.90
N HIS A 54 24.59 8.77 23.93
CA HIS A 54 23.58 7.74 23.90
C HIS A 54 24.11 6.47 23.23
N ILE A 55 24.29 5.41 24.02
CA ILE A 55 24.85 4.15 23.53
C ILE A 55 23.74 3.13 23.24
N VAL A 56 23.65 2.69 21.99
CA VAL A 56 22.80 1.60 21.53
C VAL A 56 23.63 0.31 21.45
N GLN A 57 23.34 -0.64 22.33
CA GLN A 57 23.99 -1.96 22.36
C GLN A 57 23.56 -2.82 21.17
N ARG A 58 24.45 -3.69 20.67
CA ARG A 58 24.18 -4.63 19.56
C ARG A 58 22.92 -5.47 19.78
N ALA A 59 22.68 -5.92 21.02
CA ALA A 59 21.48 -6.68 21.39
C ALA A 59 20.16 -5.94 21.07
N SER A 60 20.21 -4.61 20.98
CA SER A 60 19.07 -3.74 20.70
C SER A 60 18.91 -3.38 19.22
N PHE A 61 19.88 -3.70 18.34
CA PHE A 61 19.82 -3.30 16.92
C PHE A 61 18.54 -3.78 16.23
N LYS A 62 18.11 -5.01 16.52
CA LYS A 62 16.86 -5.60 15.98
C LYS A 62 15.61 -4.76 16.25
N ASN A 63 15.60 -3.96 17.33
CA ASN A 63 14.45 -3.13 17.70
C ASN A 63 14.26 -1.94 16.74
N PHE A 64 15.29 -1.60 15.97
CA PHE A 64 15.28 -0.50 15.02
C PHE A 64 15.11 -0.96 13.56
N ILE A 65 15.08 -2.28 13.33
CA ILE A 65 14.95 -2.87 12.00
C ILE A 65 13.47 -3.11 11.70
N LEU A 66 13.01 -2.61 10.56
CA LEU A 66 11.67 -2.89 10.05
C LEU A 66 11.54 -4.39 9.75
N SER A 67 10.50 -5.02 10.29
CA SER A 67 10.16 -6.41 9.98
C SER A 67 9.66 -6.60 8.55
N THR A 68 9.14 -5.54 7.93
CA THR A 68 8.72 -5.54 6.52
C THR A 68 8.78 -4.13 5.92
N ASN A 69 9.07 -4.05 4.62
CA ASN A 69 8.90 -2.82 3.85
C ASN A 69 7.47 -2.66 3.32
N LYS A 70 6.63 -3.70 3.41
CA LYS A 70 5.24 -3.67 2.92
C LYS A 70 4.43 -2.67 3.72
N LEU A 71 3.76 -1.77 3.03
CA LEU A 71 2.86 -0.79 3.63
C LEU A 71 1.41 -1.27 3.50
N LYS A 72 0.52 -0.72 4.33
CA LYS A 72 -0.91 -0.93 4.17
C LYS A 72 -1.33 -0.45 2.77
N SER A 73 -1.99 -1.33 2.02
CA SER A 73 -2.51 -1.00 0.69
C SER A 73 -3.45 0.20 0.75
N ASP A 74 -3.42 1.03 -0.29
CA ASP A 74 -4.50 1.98 -0.54
C ASP A 74 -5.67 1.26 -1.21
N ILE A 75 -6.86 1.81 -0.99
CA ILE A 75 -8.10 1.32 -1.58
C ILE A 75 -8.75 2.51 -2.29
N ASP A 76 -9.05 2.32 -3.57
CA ASP A 76 -9.90 3.22 -4.36
C ASP A 76 -11.22 2.47 -4.62
N ASP A 77 -12.26 2.85 -3.90
CA ASP A 77 -13.57 2.18 -3.91
C ASP A 77 -14.40 2.46 -5.16
N SER A 78 -13.94 3.36 -6.02
CA SER A 78 -14.64 3.83 -7.22
C SER A 78 -13.69 3.92 -8.41
N ALA A 79 -12.68 3.05 -8.45
CA ALA A 79 -11.69 3.06 -9.51
C ALA A 79 -12.32 2.67 -10.86
N GLU A 80 -12.16 3.54 -11.85
CA GLU A 80 -12.54 3.25 -13.24
C GLU A 80 -11.31 2.74 -14.01
N ILE A 81 -11.43 1.55 -14.58
CA ILE A 81 -10.38 0.90 -15.35
C ILE A 81 -10.90 0.58 -16.74
N ALA A 82 -10.36 1.24 -17.75
CA ALA A 82 -10.61 0.86 -19.15
C ALA A 82 -9.88 -0.46 -19.43
N ILE A 83 -10.60 -1.47 -19.91
CA ILE A 83 -10.04 -2.80 -20.15
C ILE A 83 -9.35 -2.81 -21.50
N VAL A 84 -8.04 -3.12 -21.48
CA VAL A 84 -7.23 -3.28 -22.69
C VAL A 84 -7.15 -4.75 -23.08
N SER A 85 -7.00 -5.65 -22.11
CA SER A 85 -6.96 -7.09 -22.37
C SER A 85 -7.47 -7.87 -21.15
N PRO A 86 -8.63 -8.56 -21.27
CA PRO A 86 -9.10 -9.47 -20.23
C PRO A 86 -8.33 -10.80 -20.28
N VAL A 87 -8.33 -11.53 -19.17
CA VAL A 87 -7.78 -12.88 -19.12
C VAL A 87 -8.89 -13.88 -19.41
N LEU A 88 -8.81 -14.56 -20.55
CA LEU A 88 -9.81 -15.53 -21.04
C LEU A 88 -9.37 -16.99 -20.88
N LYS A 89 -8.30 -17.24 -20.11
CA LYS A 89 -7.80 -18.58 -19.85
C LYS A 89 -7.53 -18.77 -18.37
N GLU A 90 -7.73 -19.99 -17.89
CA GLU A 90 -7.31 -20.35 -16.55
C GLU A 90 -5.79 -20.21 -16.39
N GLY A 91 -5.37 -19.73 -15.22
CA GLY A 91 -3.97 -19.48 -14.92
C GLY A 91 -3.75 -18.24 -14.06
N ARG A 92 -2.46 -17.94 -13.83
CA ARG A 92 -2.00 -16.77 -13.08
C ARG A 92 -1.60 -15.62 -14.02
N TYR A 93 -2.47 -15.33 -14.98
CA TYR A 93 -2.27 -14.21 -15.90
C TYR A 93 -2.85 -12.93 -15.31
N LYS A 94 -2.18 -11.81 -15.61
CA LYS A 94 -2.63 -10.48 -15.20
C LYS A 94 -3.49 -9.86 -16.28
N TRP A 95 -4.53 -9.18 -15.84
CA TRP A 95 -5.37 -8.33 -16.68
C TRP A 95 -4.60 -7.06 -17.02
N LYS A 96 -4.86 -6.50 -18.21
CA LYS A 96 -4.31 -5.21 -18.62
C LYS A 96 -5.42 -4.18 -18.77
N GLY A 97 -5.21 -3.01 -18.20
CA GLY A 97 -6.14 -1.89 -18.33
C GLY A 97 -5.44 -0.55 -18.17
N ILE A 98 -6.21 0.53 -18.28
CA ILE A 98 -5.76 1.90 -18.06
C ILE A 98 -6.51 2.46 -16.85
N TYR A 99 -5.77 2.93 -15.86
CA TYR A 99 -6.29 3.55 -14.64
C TYR A 99 -5.62 4.90 -14.47
N LYS A 100 -6.41 5.98 -14.36
CA LYS A 100 -5.91 7.37 -14.28
C LYS A 100 -4.88 7.69 -15.36
N GLU A 101 -5.24 7.44 -16.62
CA GLU A 101 -4.39 7.63 -17.81
C GLU A 101 -3.08 6.82 -17.84
N LYS A 102 -2.91 5.85 -16.94
CA LYS A 102 -1.70 5.03 -16.87
C LYS A 102 -2.02 3.56 -17.14
N PRO A 103 -1.26 2.88 -18.01
CA PRO A 103 -1.40 1.45 -18.20
C PRO A 103 -1.00 0.71 -16.92
N ILE A 104 -1.85 -0.23 -16.49
CA ILE A 104 -1.62 -1.08 -15.33
C ILE A 104 -1.81 -2.55 -15.69
N SER A 105 -1.07 -3.41 -15.00
CA SER A 105 -1.34 -4.84 -14.96
C SER A 105 -1.85 -5.20 -13.57
N PHE A 106 -2.97 -5.90 -13.49
CA PHE A 106 -3.64 -6.18 -12.22
C PHE A 106 -4.15 -7.61 -12.12
N ASP A 107 -4.31 -8.06 -10.88
CA ASP A 107 -4.91 -9.34 -10.55
C ASP A 107 -6.42 -9.18 -10.33
N MET A 108 -7.22 -10.07 -10.92
CA MET A 108 -8.67 -10.11 -10.68
C MET A 108 -8.95 -11.07 -9.53
N HIS A 109 -9.24 -10.52 -8.34
CA HIS A 109 -9.62 -11.28 -7.14
C HIS A 109 -11.13 -11.44 -6.99
N ASP A 110 -11.92 -10.74 -7.79
CA ASP A 110 -13.35 -10.98 -7.92
C ASP A 110 -13.55 -12.31 -8.68
N ALA A 111 -13.71 -13.39 -7.92
CA ALA A 111 -13.78 -14.76 -8.48
C ALA A 111 -15.04 -14.96 -9.34
N GLU A 112 -16.17 -14.40 -8.93
CA GLU A 112 -17.44 -14.50 -9.66
C GLU A 112 -17.38 -13.73 -10.98
N PHE A 113 -16.85 -12.51 -10.96
CA PHE A 113 -16.63 -11.75 -12.19
C PHE A 113 -15.67 -12.47 -13.14
N LYS A 114 -14.57 -13.01 -12.59
CA LYS A 114 -13.58 -13.75 -13.36
C LYS A 114 -14.21 -14.97 -14.04
N GLU A 115 -15.06 -15.70 -13.34
CA GLU A 115 -15.79 -16.85 -13.88
C GLU A 115 -16.79 -16.43 -14.97
N GLN A 116 -17.58 -15.37 -14.75
CA GLN A 116 -18.52 -14.84 -15.75
C GLN A 116 -17.83 -14.47 -17.07
N VAL A 117 -16.62 -13.91 -17.00
CA VAL A 117 -15.82 -13.58 -18.18
C VAL A 117 -15.29 -14.84 -18.87
N LEU A 118 -14.83 -15.85 -18.11
CA LEU A 118 -14.35 -17.12 -18.67
C LEU A 118 -15.49 -17.91 -19.34
N LEU A 119 -16.71 -17.82 -18.82
CA LEU A 119 -17.92 -18.41 -19.37
C LEU A 119 -18.57 -17.56 -20.48
N GLU A 120 -17.89 -16.49 -20.93
CA GLU A 120 -18.37 -15.58 -21.98
C GLU A 120 -19.71 -14.89 -21.68
N GLN A 121 -20.13 -14.86 -20.42
CA GLN A 121 -21.34 -14.15 -19.98
C GLN A 121 -21.13 -12.63 -19.96
N ILE A 122 -19.88 -12.20 -19.83
CA ILE A 122 -19.46 -10.79 -19.91
C ILE A 122 -18.42 -10.66 -21.01
N GLY A 123 -18.81 -10.01 -22.10
CA GLY A 123 -17.94 -9.68 -23.23
C GLY A 123 -17.30 -8.30 -23.06
N PHE A 124 -16.08 -8.14 -23.59
CA PHE A 124 -15.41 -6.85 -23.69
C PHE A 124 -15.29 -6.43 -25.15
N LYS A 125 -15.63 -5.18 -25.44
CA LYS A 125 -15.50 -4.50 -26.73
C LYS A 125 -14.54 -3.33 -26.59
N ASN A 126 -14.21 -2.70 -27.71
CA ASN A 126 -13.44 -1.45 -27.69
C ASN A 126 -14.19 -0.40 -26.85
N GLY A 127 -13.49 0.18 -25.88
CA GLY A 127 -14.07 1.15 -24.95
C GLY A 127 -14.74 0.54 -23.72
N SER A 128 -14.67 -0.78 -23.52
CA SER A 128 -15.18 -1.37 -22.29
C SER A 128 -14.37 -0.95 -21.07
N ALA A 129 -15.06 -0.69 -19.97
CA ALA A 129 -14.48 -0.28 -18.70
C ALA A 129 -15.19 -0.96 -17.54
N ILE A 130 -14.52 -1.01 -16.40
CA ILE A 130 -15.11 -1.46 -15.14
C ILE A 130 -14.98 -0.36 -14.09
N LYS A 131 -16.02 -0.20 -13.29
CA LYS A 131 -15.94 0.52 -12.01
C LYS A 131 -15.77 -0.49 -10.91
N CYS A 132 -14.75 -0.34 -10.08
CA CYS A 132 -14.34 -1.40 -9.17
C CYS A 132 -13.72 -0.88 -7.87
N VAL A 133 -13.62 -1.78 -6.90
CA VAL A 133 -12.81 -1.60 -5.69
C VAL A 133 -11.39 -2.07 -6.01
N LEU A 134 -10.49 -1.10 -6.19
CA LEU A 134 -9.10 -1.34 -6.54
C LEU A 134 -8.22 -1.28 -5.29
N ARG A 135 -7.52 -2.38 -5.01
CA ARG A 135 -6.46 -2.44 -4.00
C ARG A 135 -5.12 -2.12 -4.66
N ILE A 136 -4.43 -1.13 -4.10
CA ILE A 136 -3.11 -0.67 -4.55
C ILE A 136 -2.08 -1.10 -3.51
N ALA A 137 -1.31 -2.14 -3.82
CA ALA A 137 -0.22 -2.59 -2.98
C ALA A 137 0.96 -1.61 -3.08
N ARG A 138 1.55 -1.28 -1.93
CA ARG A 138 2.68 -0.36 -1.85
C ARG A 138 3.70 -0.81 -0.81
N GLU A 139 4.95 -0.41 -1.00
CA GLU A 139 6.06 -0.69 -0.09
C GLU A 139 7.03 0.49 -0.01
N LEU A 140 7.89 0.48 1.01
CA LEU A 140 9.04 1.37 1.08
C LEU A 140 10.20 0.83 0.25
N ASP A 141 10.77 1.68 -0.59
CA ASP A 141 12.03 1.38 -1.25
C ASP A 141 13.24 1.57 -0.30
N GLU A 142 14.46 1.43 -0.84
CA GLU A 142 15.70 1.52 -0.06
C GLU A 142 15.95 2.91 0.53
N ILE A 143 15.46 3.98 -0.11
CA ILE A 143 15.63 5.37 0.34
C ILE A 143 14.46 5.87 1.19
N GLY A 144 13.41 5.05 1.33
CA GLY A 144 12.21 5.31 2.12
C GLY A 144 11.13 6.08 1.37
N GLU A 145 11.14 6.04 0.03
CA GLU A 145 10.02 6.48 -0.80
C GLU A 145 8.97 5.38 -0.91
N VAL A 146 7.71 5.80 -1.07
CA VAL A 146 6.59 4.88 -1.25
C VAL A 146 6.47 4.50 -2.71
N LYS A 147 6.56 3.20 -3.01
CA LYS A 147 6.43 2.66 -4.35
C LYS A 147 5.22 1.74 -4.46
N THR A 148 4.44 1.89 -5.51
CA THR A 148 3.37 0.94 -5.86
C THR A 148 3.97 -0.37 -6.39
N THR A 149 3.58 -1.49 -5.80
CA THR A 149 4.07 -2.83 -6.14
C THR A 149 3.06 -3.67 -6.90
N GLY A 150 1.77 -3.31 -6.86
CA GLY A 150 0.76 -4.05 -7.58
C GLY A 150 -0.63 -3.46 -7.47
N TYR A 151 -1.48 -3.94 -8.35
CA TYR A 151 -2.89 -3.59 -8.44
C TYR A 151 -3.71 -4.87 -8.38
N SER A 152 -4.80 -4.86 -7.63
CA SER A 152 -5.72 -5.98 -7.57
C SER A 152 -7.15 -5.48 -7.50
N VAL A 153 -7.99 -5.95 -8.41
CA VAL A 153 -9.43 -5.67 -8.38
C VAL A 153 -10.08 -6.64 -7.41
N VAL A 154 -10.66 -6.11 -6.34
CA VAL A 154 -11.30 -6.91 -5.27
C VAL A 154 -12.76 -7.20 -5.61
N THR A 155 -13.46 -6.21 -6.15
CA THR A 155 -14.87 -6.33 -6.54
C THR A 155 -15.14 -5.42 -7.72
N VAL A 156 -15.74 -5.98 -8.77
CA VAL A 156 -16.27 -5.20 -9.90
C VAL A 156 -17.68 -4.78 -9.55
N VAL A 157 -17.92 -3.47 -9.50
CA VAL A 157 -19.22 -2.89 -9.15
C VAL A 157 -20.08 -2.75 -10.39
N GLU A 158 -19.53 -2.12 -11.43
CA GLU A 158 -20.22 -1.88 -12.71
C GLU A 158 -19.31 -2.26 -13.87
N VAL A 159 -19.93 -2.66 -14.98
CA VAL A 159 -19.28 -2.92 -16.27
C VAL A 159 -19.92 -2.02 -17.31
N THR A 160 -19.09 -1.31 -18.06
CA THR A 160 -19.49 -0.50 -19.20
C THR A 160 -19.00 -1.17 -20.47
N ASP A 161 -19.88 -1.42 -21.44
CA ASP A 161 -19.51 -2.05 -22.72
C ASP A 161 -19.12 -1.04 -23.82
N GLY A 162 -19.03 0.24 -23.44
CA GLY A 162 -18.78 1.39 -24.31
C GLY A 162 -20.02 2.26 -24.53
N ALA A 163 -21.22 1.69 -24.32
CA ALA A 163 -22.49 2.43 -24.44
C ALA A 163 -23.35 2.26 -23.18
N GLU A 164 -23.54 1.02 -22.73
CA GLU A 164 -24.39 0.71 -21.59
C GLU A 164 -23.55 0.34 -20.37
N THR A 165 -24.02 0.77 -19.20
CA THR A 165 -23.42 0.43 -17.91
C THR A 165 -24.35 -0.48 -17.15
N THR A 166 -23.86 -1.64 -16.74
CA THR A 166 -24.62 -2.65 -16.00
C THR A 166 -24.02 -2.87 -14.62
N LEU A 167 -24.90 -2.96 -13.62
CA LEU A 167 -24.51 -3.23 -12.25
C LEU A 167 -24.38 -4.74 -12.01
N THR A 168 -23.25 -5.16 -11.47
CA THR A 168 -22.97 -6.57 -11.20
C THR A 168 -23.69 -7.06 -9.93
N ALA A 169 -23.87 -8.38 -9.80
CA ALA A 169 -24.52 -8.97 -8.62
C ALA A 169 -23.68 -8.80 -7.35
N GLN A 170 -22.36 -8.94 -7.47
CA GLN A 170 -21.39 -8.69 -6.42
C GLN A 170 -21.28 -7.20 -6.08
N GLY A 171 -21.39 -6.30 -7.06
CA GLY A 171 -21.47 -4.85 -6.86
C GLY A 171 -22.69 -4.45 -6.02
N ARG A 172 -23.86 -5.02 -6.32
CA ARG A 172 -25.07 -4.84 -5.50
C ARG A 172 -24.86 -5.24 -4.05
N ARG A 173 -24.29 -6.43 -3.80
CA ARG A 173 -23.99 -6.93 -2.45
C ARG A 173 -22.96 -6.06 -1.73
N TYR A 174 -21.91 -5.63 -2.42
CA TYR A 174 -20.90 -4.74 -1.87
C TYR A 174 -21.50 -3.41 -1.40
N MET A 175 -22.26 -2.74 -2.26
CA MET A 175 -22.90 -1.46 -1.91
C MET A 175 -23.90 -1.59 -0.77
N HIS A 176 -24.69 -2.66 -0.73
CA HIS A 176 -25.61 -2.92 0.37
C HIS A 176 -24.85 -3.07 1.70
N THR A 177 -23.76 -3.85 1.69
CA THR A 177 -22.93 -4.07 2.89
C THR A 177 -22.25 -2.79 3.35
N LYS A 178 -21.71 -2.01 2.41
CA LYS A 178 -21.07 -0.73 2.70
C LYS A 178 -22.04 0.26 3.34
N ARG A 179 -23.26 0.40 2.81
CA ARG A 179 -24.31 1.25 3.41
C ARG A 179 -24.67 0.83 4.84
N LEU A 180 -24.72 -0.47 5.11
CA LEU A 180 -24.98 -0.98 6.46
C LEU A 180 -23.83 -0.71 7.44
N GLN A 181 -22.59 -0.68 6.95
CA GLN A 181 -21.43 -0.33 7.77
C GLN A 181 -21.39 1.18 8.05
N ASP A 182 -21.62 1.99 7.03
CA ASP A 182 -21.63 3.45 7.15
C ASP A 182 -22.72 3.91 8.13
N SER A 183 -23.94 3.35 8.01
CA SER A 183 -25.06 3.67 8.92
C SER A 183 -24.86 3.17 10.36
N GLN A 184 -24.12 2.08 10.57
CA GLN A 184 -23.75 1.65 11.92
C GLN A 184 -22.62 2.49 12.51
N GLY A 185 -21.69 2.99 11.69
CA GLY A 185 -20.63 3.90 12.14
C GLY A 185 -21.19 5.22 12.69
N ASP A 186 -22.25 5.75 12.07
CA ASP A 186 -22.95 6.95 12.54
C ASP A 186 -23.69 6.75 13.88
N LEU A 187 -23.99 5.50 14.29
CA LEU A 187 -24.68 5.23 15.55
C LEU A 187 -23.78 5.31 16.79
N PHE A 188 -22.46 5.30 16.59
CA PHE A 188 -21.45 5.34 17.65
C PHE A 188 -20.51 6.56 17.55
N ALA A 189 -20.82 7.50 16.65
CA ALA A 189 -20.10 8.77 16.48
C ALA A 189 -20.70 9.89 17.34
#